data_AF-A0A1V6IEI9-F1
#
_entry.id   AF-A0A1V6IEI9-F1
#
_cell.length_a   1.000
_cell.length_b   1.000
_cell.length_c   1.000
_cell.angle_alpha   90.00
_cell.angle_beta   90.00
_cell.angle_gamma   90.00
#
_symmetry.space_group_name_H-M   'P 1'
#
loop_
_entity.id
_entity.type
_entity.pdbx_description
1 polymer ?
#
loop_
_entity_poly.entity_id
_entity_poly.type
_entity_poly.pdbx_seq_one_letter_code
_entity_poly.pdbx_strand_id
1 'polypeptide(L)'
;MEEFDQLVELMATLRGDKGCAWDKRQTTKNFKTFLLEEVYELIDAIEKDDFNALKEELGDVLFHIVFISQICKDEKRFDIKEVVSYVYKKMYNRHPHVFKDVSPEKPIEKRWEELKKEEKNGYSPLSDVPSSMPALLRAYILTRRAAHFGFDWDSVDGVYEKIEEEIEEIKGAEKSGNNELIREEIGDLLFTVVNLSRFHKIDPEDALRQTCEKFTRRFNYIESKTDLKSVSLSKMDSLWNEIKDMEKKGR
;
A
#
# COMPACT_ATOMS: atom_id res chain seq x y z
N MET A 1 -5.39 -31.00 0.69
CA MET A 1 -4.66 -30.23 -0.32
C MET A 1 -3.22 -30.61 -0.06
N GLU A 2 -2.75 -31.67 -0.72
CA GLU A 2 -1.57 -32.42 -0.29
C GLU A 2 -0.31 -31.55 -0.30
N GLU A 3 -0.23 -30.65 -1.27
CA GLU A 3 0.89 -29.74 -1.51
C GLU A 3 1.01 -28.65 -0.43
N PHE A 4 -0.13 -28.15 0.07
CA PHE A 4 -0.12 -27.18 1.16
C PHE A 4 0.30 -27.84 2.48
N ASP A 5 -0.17 -29.05 2.73
CA ASP A 5 0.24 -29.82 3.91
C ASP A 5 1.76 -30.13 3.85
N GLN A 6 2.28 -30.49 2.67
CA GLN A 6 3.72 -30.65 2.43
C GLN A 6 4.52 -29.37 2.69
N LEU A 7 4.03 -28.19 2.29
CA LEU A 7 4.67 -26.91 2.57
C LEU A 7 4.77 -26.63 4.08
N VAL A 8 3.69 -26.92 4.82
CA VAL A 8 3.66 -26.76 6.28
C VAL A 8 4.64 -27.74 6.96
N GLU A 9 4.68 -29.00 6.51
CA GLU A 9 5.61 -30.01 7.01
C GLU A 9 7.07 -29.69 6.69
N LEU A 10 7.33 -29.14 5.49
CA LEU A 10 8.63 -28.63 5.08
C LEU A 10 9.10 -27.55 6.07
N MET A 11 8.25 -26.56 6.35
CA MET A 11 8.59 -25.48 7.27
C MET A 11 8.86 -25.99 8.70
N ALA A 12 8.04 -26.92 9.19
CA ALA A 12 8.26 -27.57 10.48
C ALA A 12 9.60 -28.34 10.51
N THR A 13 9.99 -28.97 9.41
CA THR A 13 11.27 -29.68 9.28
C THR A 13 12.44 -28.70 9.25
N LEU A 14 12.34 -27.61 8.49
CA LEU A 14 13.37 -26.55 8.40
C LEU A 14 13.65 -25.90 9.76
N ARG A 15 12.63 -25.78 10.62
CA ARG A 15 12.76 -25.20 11.96
C ARG A 15 12.91 -26.21 13.10
N GLY A 16 12.67 -27.50 12.85
CA GLY A 16 12.81 -28.57 13.84
C GLY A 16 14.26 -28.89 14.21
N ASP A 17 14.51 -29.81 15.14
CA ASP A 17 15.85 -30.04 15.74
C ASP A 17 16.99 -30.25 14.73
N LYS A 18 16.73 -30.93 13.61
CA LYS A 18 17.71 -31.17 12.53
C LYS A 18 17.66 -30.15 11.38
N GLY A 19 16.79 -29.15 11.50
CA GLY A 19 16.58 -28.11 10.52
C GLY A 19 17.70 -27.07 10.43
N CYS A 20 17.54 -26.16 9.48
CA CYS A 20 18.51 -25.13 9.13
C CYS A 20 18.73 -24.10 10.26
N ALA A 21 19.99 -23.77 10.53
CA ALA A 21 20.35 -22.79 11.55
C ALA A 21 19.86 -21.37 11.20
N TRP A 22 19.79 -21.04 9.91
CA TRP A 22 19.24 -19.77 9.45
C TRP A 22 17.74 -19.70 9.71
N ASP A 23 16.98 -20.76 9.42
CA ASP A 23 15.53 -20.74 9.61
C ASP A 23 15.18 -20.63 11.08
N LYS A 24 15.83 -21.41 11.95
CA LYS A 24 15.59 -21.42 13.41
C LYS A 24 15.78 -20.07 14.09
N ARG A 25 16.78 -19.29 13.66
CA ARG A 25 17.12 -18.01 14.32
C ARG A 25 16.15 -16.88 13.98
N GLN A 26 15.28 -17.08 12.98
CA GLN A 26 14.33 -16.04 12.59
C GLN A 26 13.23 -15.85 13.63
N THR A 27 12.82 -14.60 13.78
CA THR A 27 11.72 -14.16 14.63
C THR A 27 10.70 -13.40 13.80
N THR A 28 9.47 -13.26 14.31
CA THR A 28 8.42 -12.48 13.65
C THR A 28 8.81 -11.03 13.35
N LYS A 29 9.71 -10.45 14.16
CA LYS A 29 10.22 -9.08 13.94
C LYS A 29 11.13 -8.98 12.71
N ASN A 30 11.89 -10.03 12.39
CA ASN A 30 12.83 -10.05 11.27
C ASN A 30 12.11 -10.14 9.92
N PHE A 31 10.91 -10.73 9.90
CA PHE A 31 10.14 -10.96 8.67
C PHE A 31 9.49 -9.71 8.08
N LYS A 32 9.51 -8.57 8.77
CA LYS A 32 8.87 -7.35 8.26
C LYS A 32 9.49 -6.88 6.95
N THR A 33 10.81 -6.90 6.84
CA THR A 33 11.52 -6.45 5.64
C THR A 33 11.29 -7.42 4.49
N PHE A 34 11.49 -8.72 4.72
CA PHE A 34 11.27 -9.75 3.72
C PHE A 34 9.82 -9.74 3.21
N LEU A 35 8.83 -9.64 4.11
CA LEU A 35 7.43 -9.56 3.69
C LEU A 35 7.13 -8.32 2.83
N LEU A 36 7.78 -7.19 3.12
CA LEU A 36 7.59 -5.98 2.34
C LEU A 36 8.20 -6.10 0.94
N GLU A 37 9.37 -6.75 0.84
CA GLU A 37 10.07 -7.06 -0.41
C GLU A 37 9.19 -7.91 -1.34
N GLU A 38 8.76 -9.10 -0.91
CA GLU A 38 7.91 -9.97 -1.74
C GLU A 38 6.57 -9.30 -2.12
N VAL A 39 6.03 -8.43 -1.26
CA VAL A 39 4.80 -7.70 -1.58
C VAL A 39 5.05 -6.69 -2.70
N TYR A 40 6.21 -6.03 -2.72
CA TYR A 40 6.55 -5.13 -3.83
C TYR A 40 6.90 -5.90 -5.10
N GLU A 41 7.59 -7.04 -5.00
CA GLU A 41 7.86 -7.91 -6.16
C GLU A 41 6.55 -8.46 -6.75
N LEU A 42 5.60 -8.86 -5.89
CA LEU A 42 4.25 -9.24 -6.29
C LEU A 42 3.51 -8.11 -7.01
N ILE A 43 3.60 -6.87 -6.51
CA ILE A 43 3.00 -5.70 -7.16
C ILE A 43 3.64 -5.46 -8.53
N ASP A 44 4.97 -5.52 -8.61
CA ASP A 44 5.73 -5.39 -9.84
C ASP A 44 5.32 -6.43 -10.89
N ALA A 45 5.10 -7.68 -10.47
CA ALA A 45 4.66 -8.76 -11.35
C ALA A 45 3.24 -8.51 -11.90
N ILE A 46 2.34 -7.97 -11.07
CA ILE A 46 0.98 -7.57 -11.49
C ILE A 46 1.07 -6.45 -12.53
N GLU A 47 1.88 -5.42 -12.28
CA GLU A 47 1.98 -4.25 -13.15
C GLU A 47 2.61 -4.55 -14.51
N LYS A 48 3.49 -5.54 -14.57
CA LYS A 48 4.15 -5.99 -15.80
C LYS A 48 3.35 -7.06 -16.54
N ASP A 49 2.18 -7.46 -16.03
CA ASP A 49 1.41 -8.62 -16.52
C ASP A 49 2.29 -9.89 -16.65
N ASP A 50 3.31 -10.06 -15.79
CA ASP A 50 4.21 -11.20 -15.81
C ASP A 50 3.63 -12.34 -14.96
N PHE A 51 2.87 -13.21 -15.61
CA PHE A 51 2.21 -14.33 -14.93
C PHE A 51 3.18 -15.40 -14.39
N ASN A 52 4.42 -15.45 -14.87
CA ASN A 52 5.41 -16.38 -14.32
C ASN A 52 5.94 -15.85 -12.99
N ALA A 53 6.38 -14.59 -12.98
CA ALA A 53 6.77 -13.90 -11.75
C ALA A 53 5.59 -13.87 -10.76
N LEU A 54 4.38 -13.52 -11.20
CA LEU A 54 3.19 -13.46 -10.34
C LEU A 54 2.96 -14.76 -9.56
N LYS A 55 3.16 -15.91 -10.20
CA LYS A 55 3.01 -17.22 -9.55
C LYS A 55 4.12 -17.49 -8.53
N GLU A 56 5.34 -17.06 -8.82
CA GLU A 56 6.51 -17.13 -7.92
C GLU A 56 6.27 -16.29 -6.67
N GLU A 57 5.98 -15.00 -6.86
CA GLU A 57 5.78 -14.04 -5.76
C GLU A 57 4.56 -14.38 -4.88
N LEU A 58 3.47 -14.90 -5.46
CA LEU A 58 2.34 -15.43 -4.69
C LEU A 58 2.76 -16.62 -3.81
N GLY A 59 3.67 -17.44 -4.31
CA GLY A 59 4.30 -18.54 -3.58
C GLY A 59 5.15 -18.05 -2.41
N ASP A 60 5.96 -17.01 -2.63
CA ASP A 60 6.85 -16.47 -1.61
C ASP A 60 6.10 -15.73 -0.49
N VAL A 61 5.06 -14.97 -0.83
CA VAL A 61 4.14 -14.41 0.17
C VAL A 61 3.44 -15.52 0.97
N LEU A 62 3.01 -16.61 0.31
CA LEU A 62 2.42 -17.77 0.99
C LEU A 62 3.45 -18.45 1.91
N PHE A 63 4.69 -18.62 1.46
CA PHE A 63 5.79 -19.17 2.24
C PHE A 63 6.05 -18.35 3.49
N HIS A 64 6.09 -17.01 3.38
CA HIS A 64 6.22 -16.10 4.52
C HIS A 64 5.06 -16.22 5.53
N ILE A 65 3.83 -16.38 5.07
CA ILE A 65 2.67 -16.63 5.95
C ILE A 65 2.84 -17.94 6.73
N VAL A 66 3.26 -19.02 6.06
CA VAL A 66 3.53 -20.32 6.69
C VAL A 66 4.70 -20.23 7.66
N PHE A 67 5.77 -19.52 7.30
CA PHE A 67 6.95 -19.31 8.14
C PHE A 67 6.59 -18.59 9.44
N ILE A 68 5.91 -17.44 9.36
CA ILE A 68 5.48 -16.67 10.53
C ILE A 68 4.56 -17.51 11.42
N SER A 69 3.65 -18.27 10.81
CA SER A 69 2.75 -19.17 11.54
C SER A 69 3.52 -20.29 12.26
N GLN A 70 4.59 -20.83 11.67
CA GLN A 70 5.45 -21.81 12.33
C GLN A 70 6.23 -21.19 13.50
N ILE A 71 6.76 -19.97 13.37
CA ILE A 71 7.39 -19.26 14.50
C ILE A 71 6.39 -19.11 15.66
N CYS A 72 5.16 -18.69 15.36
CA CYS A 72 4.12 -18.55 16.38
C CYS A 72 3.74 -19.89 17.02
N LYS A 73 3.79 -20.99 16.27
CA LYS A 73 3.59 -22.34 16.78
C LYS A 73 4.72 -22.77 17.72
N ASP A 74 5.97 -22.50 17.35
CA ASP A 74 7.15 -22.76 18.19
C ASP A 74 7.05 -22.02 19.54
N GLU A 75 6.48 -20.81 19.52
CA GLU A 75 6.20 -19.98 20.69
C GLU A 75 4.88 -20.34 21.43
N LYS A 76 4.18 -21.40 21.02
CA LYS A 76 2.89 -21.86 21.58
C LYS A 76 1.81 -20.76 21.58
N ARG A 77 1.76 -19.94 20.53
CA ARG A 77 0.78 -18.85 20.35
C ARG A 77 -0.44 -19.31 19.54
N PHE A 78 -0.20 -19.68 18.29
CA PHE A 78 -1.16 -20.20 17.33
C PHE A 78 -0.41 -20.90 16.20
N ASP A 79 -1.12 -21.68 15.37
CA ASP A 79 -0.56 -22.29 14.17
C ASP A 79 -1.25 -21.87 12.86
N ILE A 80 -0.75 -22.39 11.73
CA ILE A 80 -1.30 -22.10 10.39
C ILE A 80 -2.77 -22.54 10.26
N LYS A 81 -3.21 -23.59 10.95
CA LYS A 81 -4.60 -24.06 10.90
C LYS A 81 -5.52 -23.04 11.55
N GLU A 82 -5.09 -22.44 12.66
CA GLU A 82 -5.80 -21.34 13.31
C GLU A 82 -5.88 -20.10 12.41
N VAL A 83 -4.79 -19.73 11.72
CA VAL A 83 -4.78 -18.62 10.73
C VAL A 83 -5.79 -18.84 9.61
N VAL A 84 -5.76 -20.03 8.97
CA VAL A 84 -6.71 -20.38 7.89
C VAL A 84 -8.15 -20.42 8.40
N SER A 85 -8.39 -21.02 9.57
CA SER A 85 -9.70 -21.07 10.22
C SER A 85 -10.24 -19.68 10.53
N TYR A 86 -9.39 -18.78 11.00
CA TYR A 86 -9.73 -17.40 11.31
C TYR A 86 -10.18 -16.63 10.05
N VAL A 87 -9.38 -16.66 8.97
CA VAL A 87 -9.74 -15.94 7.73
C VAL A 87 -10.97 -16.55 7.07
N TYR A 88 -11.11 -17.88 7.07
CA TYR A 88 -12.29 -18.56 6.53
C TYR A 88 -13.57 -18.11 7.24
N LYS A 89 -13.62 -18.23 8.58
CA LYS A 89 -14.81 -17.83 9.37
C LYS A 89 -15.14 -16.35 9.17
N LYS A 90 -14.12 -15.48 9.17
CA LYS A 90 -14.27 -14.04 8.95
C LYS A 90 -14.88 -13.75 7.59
N MET A 91 -14.33 -14.32 6.52
CA MET A 91 -14.80 -14.08 5.16
C MET A 91 -16.18 -14.70 4.92
N TYR A 92 -16.44 -15.92 5.43
CA TYR A 92 -17.75 -16.57 5.36
C TYR A 92 -18.84 -15.73 6.03
N ASN A 93 -18.58 -15.19 7.23
CA ASN A 93 -19.54 -14.35 7.93
C ASN A 93 -19.72 -12.95 7.31
N ARG A 94 -18.72 -12.44 6.58
CA ARG A 94 -18.80 -11.17 5.85
C ARG A 94 -19.48 -11.27 4.49
N HIS A 95 -19.72 -12.48 3.98
CA HIS A 95 -20.44 -12.74 2.73
C HIS A 95 -21.71 -13.56 2.95
N PRO A 96 -22.60 -13.14 3.86
CA PRO A 96 -23.83 -13.88 4.12
C PRO A 96 -24.66 -13.99 2.85
N HIS A 97 -24.81 -12.96 2.02
CA HIS A 97 -25.53 -13.05 0.74
C HIS A 97 -25.06 -14.17 -0.22
N VAL A 98 -23.83 -14.69 -0.07
CA VAL A 98 -23.33 -15.85 -0.83
C VAL A 98 -23.65 -17.17 -0.12
N PHE A 99 -23.57 -17.20 1.21
CA PHE A 99 -23.56 -18.44 2.02
C PHE A 99 -24.74 -18.63 2.97
N LYS A 100 -25.57 -17.61 3.14
CA LYS A 100 -26.74 -17.51 4.01
C LYS A 100 -27.82 -16.83 3.18
N ASP A 101 -28.95 -17.49 2.95
CA ASP A 101 -30.03 -17.05 2.06
C ASP A 101 -30.66 -15.71 2.52
N VAL A 102 -29.94 -14.61 2.31
CA VAL A 102 -30.22 -13.27 2.81
C VAL A 102 -30.14 -12.32 1.63
N SER A 103 -31.25 -11.61 1.38
CA SER A 103 -31.38 -10.65 0.30
C SER A 103 -30.27 -9.57 0.31
N PRO A 104 -29.70 -9.20 -0.84
CA PRO A 104 -28.71 -8.14 -0.97
C PRO A 104 -29.38 -6.76 -0.90
N GLU A 105 -29.99 -6.40 0.23
CA GLU A 105 -30.74 -5.13 0.35
C GLU A 105 -29.86 -3.91 0.64
N LYS A 106 -28.63 -4.10 1.13
CA LYS A 106 -27.69 -3.02 1.42
C LYS A 106 -26.40 -3.16 0.60
N PRO A 107 -25.74 -2.04 0.23
CA PRO A 107 -24.36 -2.08 -0.28
C PRO A 107 -23.46 -2.88 0.65
N ILE A 108 -22.63 -3.75 0.07
CA ILE A 108 -21.82 -4.72 0.80
C ILE A 108 -20.86 -4.04 1.79
N GLU A 109 -20.40 -2.83 1.45
CA GLU A 109 -19.48 -2.03 2.25
C GLU A 109 -20.12 -1.59 3.57
N LYS A 110 -21.38 -1.12 3.53
CA LYS A 110 -22.12 -0.74 4.75
C LYS A 110 -22.30 -1.93 5.68
N ARG A 111 -22.56 -3.10 5.10
CA ARG A 111 -22.72 -4.35 5.87
C ARG A 111 -21.41 -4.80 6.51
N TRP A 112 -20.27 -4.66 5.82
CA TRP A 112 -18.97 -4.96 6.42
C TRP A 112 -18.64 -4.04 7.59
N GLU A 113 -19.02 -2.76 7.54
CA GLU A 113 -18.83 -1.85 8.67
C GLU A 113 -19.75 -2.17 9.85
N GLU A 114 -21.00 -2.57 9.61
CA GLU A 114 -21.91 -3.08 10.66
C GLU A 114 -21.30 -4.30 11.38
N LEU A 115 -20.81 -5.29 10.61
CA LEU A 115 -20.17 -6.48 11.17
C LEU A 115 -18.87 -6.17 11.93
N LYS A 116 -18.06 -5.21 11.46
CA LYS A 116 -16.84 -4.79 12.17
C LYS A 116 -17.14 -4.13 13.52
N LYS A 117 -18.24 -3.39 13.63
CA LYS A 117 -18.69 -2.78 14.89
C LYS A 117 -19.12 -3.84 15.90
N GLU A 118 -19.78 -4.90 15.44
CA GLU A 118 -20.18 -6.03 16.29
C GLU A 118 -18.97 -6.87 16.77
N GLU A 119 -17.91 -6.97 15.96
CA GLU A 119 -16.71 -7.76 16.26
C GLU A 119 -15.74 -7.09 17.29
N LYS A 120 -15.83 -5.77 17.52
CA LYS A 120 -14.82 -5.01 18.31
C LYS A 120 -15.42 -4.16 19.43
N ASN A 121 -15.01 -4.43 20.67
CA ASN A 121 -15.22 -3.51 21.79
C ASN A 121 -14.38 -2.23 21.57
N GLY A 122 -15.04 -1.07 21.44
CA GLY A 122 -14.37 0.21 21.23
C GLY A 122 -13.98 0.50 19.77
N TYR A 123 -14.79 0.05 18.80
CA TYR A 123 -14.59 0.35 17.37
C TYR A 123 -14.44 1.86 17.13
N SER A 124 -13.34 2.24 16.47
CA SER A 124 -13.17 3.53 15.83
C SER A 124 -13.00 3.32 14.33
N PRO A 125 -13.68 4.10 13.47
CA PRO A 125 -13.54 3.99 12.01
C PRO A 125 -12.08 4.00 11.52
N LEU A 126 -11.21 4.72 12.24
CA LEU A 126 -9.83 4.97 11.83
C LEU A 126 -8.80 4.16 12.62
N SER A 127 -9.17 3.48 13.71
CA SER A 127 -8.20 2.79 14.59
C SER A 127 -7.46 1.63 13.92
N ASP A 128 -8.05 1.06 12.87
CA ASP A 128 -7.48 -0.08 12.13
C ASP A 128 -6.61 0.34 10.94
N VAL A 129 -6.22 1.61 10.83
CA VAL A 129 -5.27 2.06 9.81
C VAL A 129 -3.86 2.03 10.39
N PRO A 130 -2.98 1.11 9.94
CA PRO A 130 -1.61 1.01 10.45
C PRO A 130 -0.84 2.33 10.30
N SER A 131 -0.15 2.73 11.36
CA SER A 131 0.73 3.91 11.34
C SER A 131 1.99 3.72 10.49
N SER A 132 2.38 2.47 10.22
CA SER A 132 3.56 2.12 9.42
C SER A 132 3.32 2.15 7.91
N MET A 133 2.09 2.42 7.45
CA MET A 133 1.81 2.55 6.03
C MET A 133 2.49 3.79 5.43
N PRO A 134 2.83 3.77 4.13
CA PRO A 134 3.19 4.97 3.39
C PRO A 134 2.17 6.08 3.58
N ALA A 135 2.64 7.32 3.69
CA ALA A 135 1.83 8.44 4.16
C ALA A 135 0.66 8.76 3.21
N LEU A 136 0.86 8.70 1.89
CA LEU A 136 -0.20 9.01 0.92
C LEU A 136 -1.27 7.93 0.92
N LEU A 137 -0.87 6.65 0.91
CA LEU A 137 -1.80 5.53 1.05
C LEU A 137 -2.58 5.59 2.37
N ARG A 138 -1.89 5.92 3.47
CA ARG A 138 -2.51 6.08 4.78
C ARG A 138 -3.54 7.21 4.78
N ALA A 139 -3.20 8.39 4.27
CA ALA A 139 -4.12 9.51 4.14
C ALA A 139 -5.33 9.14 3.27
N TYR A 140 -5.11 8.46 2.15
CA TYR A 140 -6.16 8.00 1.24
C TYR A 140 -7.15 7.06 1.93
N ILE A 141 -6.66 6.09 2.71
CA ILE A 141 -7.52 5.17 3.47
C ILE A 141 -8.27 5.91 4.57
N LEU A 142 -7.61 6.82 5.30
CA LEU A 142 -8.24 7.58 6.38
C LEU A 142 -9.40 8.44 5.85
N THR A 143 -9.17 9.21 4.79
CA THR A 143 -10.17 10.10 4.21
C THR A 143 -11.30 9.33 3.55
N ARG A 144 -11.01 8.23 2.85
CA ARG A 144 -12.03 7.35 2.29
C ARG A 144 -12.92 6.73 3.37
N ARG A 145 -12.36 6.38 4.53
CA ARG A 145 -13.15 5.88 5.66
C ARG A 145 -13.96 7.00 6.30
N ALA A 146 -13.40 8.19 6.51
CA ALA A 146 -14.13 9.33 7.05
C ALA A 146 -15.33 9.71 6.16
N ALA A 147 -15.13 9.72 4.85
CA ALA A 147 -16.19 9.97 3.85
C ALA A 147 -17.36 8.98 3.95
N HIS A 148 -17.09 7.71 4.29
CA HIS A 148 -18.15 6.72 4.50
C HIS A 148 -19.11 7.09 5.65
N PHE A 149 -18.64 7.90 6.62
CA PHE A 149 -19.44 8.41 7.73
C PHE A 149 -19.98 9.82 7.46
N GLY A 150 -19.89 10.32 6.23
CA GLY A 150 -20.40 11.63 5.83
C GLY A 150 -19.45 12.79 6.10
N PHE A 151 -18.21 12.52 6.53
CA PHE A 151 -17.18 13.55 6.61
C PHE A 151 -16.44 13.63 5.28
N ASP A 152 -17.02 14.35 4.32
CA ASP A 152 -16.52 14.51 2.96
C ASP A 152 -16.84 15.91 2.41
N TRP A 153 -16.19 16.28 1.30
CA TRP A 153 -16.54 17.45 0.50
C TRP A 153 -17.79 17.16 -0.35
N ASP A 154 -18.63 18.17 -0.59
CA ASP A 154 -19.82 18.05 -1.43
C ASP A 154 -19.49 17.86 -2.92
N SER A 155 -18.34 18.37 -3.36
CA SER A 155 -17.87 18.29 -4.74
C SER A 155 -16.35 18.39 -4.83
N VAL A 156 -15.80 18.06 -6.01
CA VAL A 156 -14.37 18.21 -6.29
C VAL A 156 -13.94 19.68 -6.30
N ASP A 157 -14.86 20.62 -6.59
CA ASP A 157 -14.58 22.05 -6.62
C ASP A 157 -14.15 22.56 -5.23
N GLY A 158 -14.79 22.07 -4.16
CA GLY A 158 -14.38 22.38 -2.79
C GLY A 158 -13.00 21.83 -2.42
N VAL A 159 -12.51 20.80 -3.11
CA VAL A 159 -11.13 20.31 -2.95
C VAL A 159 -10.15 21.23 -3.65
N TYR A 160 -10.48 21.73 -4.85
CA TYR A 160 -9.65 22.71 -5.55
C TYR A 160 -9.54 24.02 -4.77
N GLU A 161 -10.65 24.54 -4.25
CA GLU A 161 -10.66 25.73 -3.39
C GLU A 161 -9.76 25.54 -2.17
N LYS A 162 -9.82 24.37 -1.51
CA LYS A 162 -8.94 24.07 -0.37
C LYS A 162 -7.48 23.97 -0.80
N ILE A 163 -7.15 23.39 -1.95
CA ILE A 163 -5.77 23.38 -2.47
C ILE A 163 -5.23 24.82 -2.64
N GLU A 164 -6.05 25.73 -3.15
CA GLU A 164 -5.66 27.14 -3.30
C GLU A 164 -5.45 27.83 -1.95
N GLU A 165 -6.31 27.55 -0.97
CA GLU A 165 -6.17 28.01 0.42
C GLU A 165 -4.86 27.53 1.05
N GLU A 166 -4.57 26.23 1.01
CA GLU A 166 -3.33 25.64 1.55
C GLU A 166 -2.06 26.25 0.91
N ILE A 167 -2.11 26.57 -0.39
CA ILE A 167 -1.01 27.25 -1.08
C ILE A 167 -0.81 28.67 -0.55
N GLU A 168 -1.87 29.40 -0.26
CA GLU A 168 -1.78 30.74 0.34
C GLU A 168 -1.32 30.67 1.81
N GLU A 169 -1.71 29.63 2.56
CA GLU A 169 -1.24 29.37 3.92
C GLU A 169 0.27 29.11 3.95
N ILE A 170 0.80 28.28 3.03
CA ILE A 170 2.25 28.08 2.85
C ILE A 170 2.96 29.43 2.61
N LYS A 171 2.48 30.24 1.65
CA LYS A 171 3.06 31.57 1.35
C LYS A 171 2.99 32.51 2.56
N GLY A 172 1.97 32.39 3.39
CA GLY A 172 1.83 33.10 4.65
C GLY A 172 2.87 32.65 5.68
N ALA A 173 3.00 31.33 5.87
CA ALA A 173 3.94 30.70 6.78
C ALA A 173 5.40 31.05 6.42
N GLU A 174 5.75 31.08 5.14
CA GLU A 174 7.07 31.48 4.65
C GLU A 174 7.47 32.90 5.11
N LYS A 175 6.52 33.84 5.16
CA LYS A 175 6.77 35.22 5.64
C LYS A 175 7.09 35.27 7.14
N SER A 176 6.63 34.29 7.91
CA SER A 176 6.91 34.19 9.35
C SER A 176 8.30 33.62 9.65
N GLY A 177 8.92 32.91 8.70
CA GLY A 177 10.18 32.19 8.89
C GLY A 177 10.08 30.99 9.84
N ASN A 178 8.86 30.59 10.25
CA ASN A 178 8.63 29.46 11.12
C ASN A 178 8.57 28.15 10.31
N ASN A 179 9.67 27.40 10.33
CA ASN A 179 9.77 26.13 9.61
C ASN A 179 8.76 25.06 10.07
N GLU A 180 8.32 25.09 11.33
CA GLU A 180 7.32 24.11 11.79
C GLU A 180 5.94 24.41 11.20
N LEU A 181 5.59 25.69 11.12
CA LEU A 181 4.36 26.11 10.44
C LEU A 181 4.43 25.77 8.95
N ILE A 182 5.53 26.09 8.26
CA ILE A 182 5.71 25.72 6.85
C ILE A 182 5.57 24.20 6.63
N ARG A 183 6.10 23.38 7.56
CA ARG A 183 5.95 21.92 7.50
C ARG A 183 4.49 21.49 7.65
N GLU A 184 3.75 22.10 8.57
CA GLU A 184 2.32 21.84 8.81
C GLU A 184 1.52 22.11 7.53
N GLU A 185 1.65 23.31 6.94
CA GLU A 185 0.92 23.68 5.72
C GLU A 185 1.28 22.81 4.51
N ILE A 186 2.56 22.40 4.38
CA ILE A 186 2.95 21.42 3.33
C ILE A 186 2.26 20.08 3.56
N GLY A 187 2.12 19.64 4.81
CA GLY A 187 1.40 18.43 5.17
C GLY A 187 -0.07 18.50 4.78
N ASP A 188 -0.73 19.61 5.06
CA ASP A 188 -2.14 19.84 4.77
C ASP A 188 -2.41 19.97 3.26
N LEU A 189 -1.52 20.62 2.51
CA LEU A 189 -1.55 20.59 1.05
C LEU A 189 -1.46 19.16 0.50
N LEU A 190 -0.49 18.36 0.97
CA LEU A 190 -0.34 16.96 0.53
C LEU A 190 -1.58 16.13 0.89
N PHE A 191 -2.16 16.33 2.07
CA PHE A 191 -3.39 15.66 2.50
C PHE A 191 -4.60 16.06 1.64
N THR A 192 -4.67 17.32 1.22
CA THR A 192 -5.73 17.82 0.33
C THR A 192 -5.57 17.28 -1.09
N VAL A 193 -4.34 17.19 -1.62
CA VAL A 193 -4.05 16.53 -2.91
C VAL A 193 -4.41 15.04 -2.90
N VAL A 194 -4.22 14.35 -1.78
CA VAL A 194 -4.70 12.98 -1.60
C VAL A 194 -6.23 12.90 -1.73
N ASN A 195 -6.96 13.88 -1.21
CA ASN A 195 -8.41 13.94 -1.37
C ASN A 195 -8.83 14.18 -2.83
N LEU A 196 -8.11 15.03 -3.57
CA LEU A 196 -8.34 15.19 -5.00
C LEU A 196 -8.18 13.83 -5.73
N SER A 197 -7.11 13.10 -5.43
CA SER A 197 -6.89 11.75 -5.98
C SER A 197 -8.05 10.80 -5.63
N ARG A 198 -8.59 10.90 -4.41
CA ARG A 198 -9.74 10.11 -3.95
C ARG A 198 -11.02 10.40 -4.72
N PHE A 199 -11.31 11.67 -5.04
CA PHE A 199 -12.46 12.02 -5.88
C PHE A 199 -12.37 11.35 -7.27
N HIS A 200 -11.15 11.21 -7.80
CA HIS A 200 -10.89 10.50 -9.05
C HIS A 200 -10.77 8.97 -8.90
N LYS A 201 -10.88 8.43 -7.68
CA LYS A 201 -10.67 7.01 -7.36
C LYS A 201 -9.28 6.49 -7.76
N ILE A 202 -8.29 7.37 -7.69
CA ILE A 202 -6.89 7.06 -7.99
C ILE A 202 -6.15 6.85 -6.67
N ASP A 203 -5.34 5.80 -6.59
CA ASP A 203 -4.42 5.61 -5.47
C ASP A 203 -3.26 6.62 -5.59
N PRO A 204 -3.12 7.57 -4.63
CA PRO A 204 -2.10 8.61 -4.73
C PRO A 204 -0.67 8.09 -4.55
N GLU A 205 -0.48 7.00 -3.79
CA GLU A 205 0.85 6.40 -3.60
C GLU A 205 1.34 5.81 -4.93
N ASP A 206 0.46 5.06 -5.61
CA ASP A 206 0.76 4.50 -6.92
C ASP A 206 0.97 5.57 -7.99
N ALA A 207 0.09 6.59 -8.03
CA ALA A 207 0.22 7.70 -8.98
C ALA A 207 1.56 8.45 -8.84
N LEU A 208 2.04 8.62 -7.60
CA LEU A 208 3.35 9.21 -7.34
C LEU A 208 4.47 8.26 -7.74
N ARG A 209 4.38 6.97 -7.42
CA ARG A 209 5.37 5.95 -7.83
C ARG A 209 5.57 5.93 -9.35
N GLN A 210 4.50 5.88 -10.13
CA GLN A 210 4.59 5.96 -11.61
C GLN A 210 5.21 7.28 -12.09
N THR A 211 4.98 8.37 -11.37
CA THR A 211 5.61 9.67 -11.67
C THR A 211 7.11 9.65 -11.38
N CYS A 212 7.53 9.03 -10.27
CA CYS A 212 8.93 8.81 -9.93
C CYS A 212 9.63 7.92 -10.97
N GLU A 213 9.02 6.83 -11.41
CA GLU A 213 9.56 5.96 -12.46
C GLU A 213 9.74 6.68 -13.79
N LYS A 214 8.74 7.49 -14.18
CA LYS A 214 8.82 8.35 -15.37
C LYS A 214 9.97 9.35 -15.23
N PHE A 215 10.17 9.94 -14.04
CA PHE A 215 11.30 10.83 -13.78
C PHE A 215 12.64 10.08 -13.93
N THR A 216 12.78 8.93 -13.27
CA THR A 216 13.99 8.08 -13.31
C THR A 216 14.33 7.69 -14.74
N ARG A 217 13.36 7.18 -15.51
CA ARG A 217 13.56 6.79 -16.91
C ARG A 217 14.08 7.96 -17.77
N ARG A 218 13.50 9.14 -17.61
CA ARG A 218 13.91 10.34 -18.36
C ARG A 218 15.27 10.85 -17.91
N PHE A 219 15.56 10.81 -16.62
CA PHE A 219 16.85 11.24 -16.10
C PHE A 219 17.98 10.28 -16.53
N ASN A 220 17.74 8.97 -16.50
CA ASN A 220 18.67 7.96 -17.00
C ASN A 220 18.96 8.15 -18.51
N TYR A 221 17.96 8.60 -19.28
CA TYR A 221 18.19 8.99 -20.68
C TYR A 221 19.19 10.14 -20.79
N ILE A 222 19.01 11.20 -19.98
CA ILE A 222 19.96 12.33 -19.94
C ILE A 222 21.37 11.83 -19.58
N GLU A 223 21.50 11.05 -18.52
CA GLU A 223 22.77 10.48 -18.07
C GLU A 223 23.45 9.64 -19.17
N SER A 224 22.68 8.88 -19.94
CA SER A 224 23.22 8.10 -21.07
C SER A 224 23.75 8.94 -22.24
N LYS A 225 23.39 10.22 -22.31
CA LYS A 225 23.69 11.12 -23.43
C LYS A 225 24.73 12.19 -23.11
N THR A 226 25.06 12.40 -21.84
CA THR A 226 25.98 13.45 -21.43
C THR A 226 26.60 13.18 -20.07
N ASP A 227 27.79 13.72 -19.83
CA ASP A 227 28.35 13.79 -18.48
C ASP A 227 27.58 14.82 -17.64
N LEU A 228 26.92 14.36 -16.58
CA LEU A 228 26.10 15.19 -15.69
C LEU A 228 26.92 16.25 -14.95
N LYS A 229 28.24 16.07 -14.78
CA LYS A 229 29.08 17.00 -14.03
C LYS A 229 29.46 18.26 -14.82
N SER A 230 29.40 18.20 -16.14
CA SER A 230 29.91 19.25 -17.04
C SER A 230 28.84 19.84 -17.95
N VAL A 231 27.63 19.29 -17.96
CA VAL A 231 26.53 19.74 -18.83
C VAL A 231 25.76 20.92 -18.22
N SER A 232 25.30 21.83 -19.08
CA SER A 232 24.44 22.93 -18.68
C SER A 232 22.99 22.50 -18.48
N LEU A 233 22.25 23.20 -17.60
CA LEU A 233 20.81 22.97 -17.40
C LEU A 233 20.02 23.06 -18.70
N SER A 234 20.33 24.03 -19.57
CA SER A 234 19.67 24.17 -20.87
C SER A 234 19.85 22.93 -21.76
N LYS A 235 21.01 22.27 -21.69
CA LYS A 235 21.23 21.02 -22.44
C LYS A 235 20.51 19.83 -21.80
N MET A 236 20.47 19.75 -20.46
CA MET A 236 19.63 18.77 -19.75
C MET A 236 18.14 18.93 -20.10
N ASP A 237 17.63 20.17 -20.13
CA ASP A 237 16.24 20.48 -20.50
C ASP A 237 15.93 20.09 -21.95
N SER A 238 16.89 20.33 -22.86
CA SER A 238 16.75 19.89 -24.26
C SER A 238 16.65 18.37 -24.36
N LEU A 239 17.50 17.62 -23.63
CA LEU A 239 17.46 16.15 -23.61
C LEU A 239 16.19 15.63 -22.92
N TRP A 240 15.71 16.30 -21.88
CA TRP A 240 14.45 16.00 -21.20
C TRP A 240 13.24 16.13 -22.14
N ASN A 241 13.19 17.21 -22.92
CA ASN A 241 12.13 17.41 -23.91
C ASN A 241 12.22 16.39 -25.04
N GLU A 242 13.42 16.02 -25.47
CA GLU A 242 13.64 14.99 -26.49
C GLU A 242 13.01 13.65 -26.08
N ILE A 243 13.33 13.11 -24.90
CA ILE A 243 12.74 11.85 -24.42
C ILE A 243 11.23 11.97 -24.21
N LYS A 244 10.74 13.12 -23.73
CA LYS A 244 9.31 13.39 -23.55
C LYS A 244 8.55 13.33 -24.88
N ASP A 245 9.15 13.82 -25.96
CA ASP A 245 8.55 13.78 -27.29
C ASP A 245 8.61 12.38 -27.92
N MET A 246 9.67 11.61 -27.65
CA MET A 246 9.76 10.20 -28.04
C MET A 246 8.66 9.36 -27.37
N GLU A 247 8.47 9.51 -26.06
CA GLU A 247 7.43 8.80 -25.30
C GLU A 247 6.00 9.14 -25.76
N LYS A 248 5.75 10.40 -26.16
CA LYS A 248 4.45 10.82 -26.67
C LYS A 248 4.10 10.22 -28.03
N LYS A 249 5.10 10.00 -28.89
CA LYS A 249 4.90 9.42 -30.23
C LYS A 249 4.67 7.91 -30.20
N GLY A 250 5.06 7.24 -29.11
CA GLY A 250 4.87 5.80 -28.91
C GLY A 250 3.62 5.42 -28.12
N ARG A 251 2.81 6.40 -27.71
CA ARG A 251 1.48 6.20 -27.10
C ARG A 251 0.39 6.44 -28.14
#